data_AF-A0AAQ4ELC9-F1
#
_entry.id   AF-A0AAQ4ELC9-F1
#
_cell.length_a   1.000
_cell.length_b   1.000
_cell.length_c   1.000
_cell.angle_alpha   90.00
_cell.angle_beta   90.00
_cell.angle_gamma   90.00
#
_symmetry.space_group_name_H-M   'P 1'
#
loop_
_entity.id
_entity.type
_entity.pdbx_description
1 polymer ?
#
loop_
_entity_poly.entity_id
_entity_poly.type
_entity_poly.pdbx_seq_one_letter_code
_entity_poly.pdbx_strand_id
1 'polypeptide(L)'
;MLLFSLSQALLRNASISLFQSTRNRAFLEEVIVLVPKAWGPKETWARAPTPVVARAGWQLHRDADMKLEPQGGPFGDNPFTVQHAGCGAAGKRLAISAGYLTLLEEGGPAAAKYGPPDRVFVREWAHYRYGVFTETGYPGDPLYPAYRARTGSTDPADVALTSCTNQPLELDWRTTSGQGCVPRVDPLTGRPRDDDCHALPNRTQENVFSSIMALQTLPNVNQFCDEDEHLHNDRAPTKQNALCDYRSAWDVIVNHVDFYRRNQAGERLLGRTRFHYVQEAPLRVVMVVQVNAASGIRDRRAFMIRALDKFARMDAPDDSRLGLVAFGQVEASARFPLTTMNSSVTRAKLGQRLPAPNAKFNSSIEDGLSRALQMLNEDRELPYPSSNGSAAAGGVILLLSNGDMEADVSERFQESLRSSQVRLQSLVYPSSETPSAHLDALVEHTGGRTWHVHEATVGDDQRGSVATQAELYEAFYSLLLRGYSWDDTDNYVMVDKREFGEAEQASGPLVLNFDIDHSLARQLLVVVVGYDFSKISLPSVPQEGLELIAPPGSPQQSYRYSDYVFNFDYEFWSYTFRINDPPVRHFPYVLPSIFVNF
;
A
#
# COMPACT_ATOMS: atom_id res chain seq x y z
N MET A 1 -12.01 15.16 -15.38
CA MET A 1 -13.33 15.79 -15.12
C MET A 1 -14.49 14.81 -15.09
N LEU A 2 -14.72 13.99 -16.14
CA LEU A 2 -15.93 13.14 -16.24
C LEU A 2 -15.95 11.95 -15.26
N LEU A 3 -14.83 11.22 -15.15
CA LEU A 3 -14.65 10.13 -14.18
C LEU A 3 -14.93 10.56 -12.73
N PHE A 4 -14.66 11.83 -12.42
CA PHE A 4 -14.82 12.39 -11.08
C PHE A 4 -16.28 12.63 -10.69
N SER A 5 -17.11 13.09 -11.64
CA SER A 5 -18.55 13.20 -11.42
C SER A 5 -19.21 11.82 -11.33
N LEU A 6 -18.74 10.86 -12.13
CA LEU A 6 -19.26 9.50 -12.14
C LEU A 6 -18.97 8.78 -10.82
N SER A 7 -17.75 8.91 -10.28
CA SER A 7 -17.41 8.31 -8.99
C SER A 7 -18.23 8.87 -7.83
N GLN A 8 -18.51 10.20 -7.82
CA GLN A 8 -19.38 10.79 -6.80
C GLN A 8 -20.82 10.27 -6.88
N ALA A 9 -21.36 10.17 -8.09
CA ALA A 9 -22.71 9.65 -8.30
C ALA A 9 -22.81 8.19 -7.86
N LEU A 10 -21.84 7.36 -8.26
CA LEU A 10 -21.71 5.97 -7.83
C LEU A 10 -21.70 5.85 -6.30
N LEU A 11 -20.82 6.60 -5.62
CA LEU A 11 -20.68 6.50 -4.16
C LEU A 11 -21.91 7.01 -3.41
N ARG A 12 -22.62 8.02 -3.92
CA ARG A 12 -23.90 8.46 -3.33
C ARG A 12 -24.96 7.36 -3.42
N ASN A 13 -25.10 6.74 -4.59
CA ASN A 13 -26.08 5.67 -4.78
C ASN A 13 -25.70 4.42 -3.97
N ALA A 14 -24.41 4.07 -3.95
CA ALA A 14 -23.89 2.98 -3.16
C ALA A 14 -24.09 3.21 -1.65
N SER A 15 -23.98 4.45 -1.17
CA SER A 15 -24.29 4.80 0.22
C SER A 15 -25.75 4.50 0.59
N ILE A 16 -26.69 4.80 -0.31
CA ILE A 16 -28.12 4.47 -0.15
C ILE A 16 -28.31 2.95 -0.13
N SER A 17 -27.68 2.25 -1.09
CA SER A 17 -27.74 0.79 -1.22
C SER A 17 -27.13 0.08 -0.01
N LEU A 18 -26.02 0.59 0.53
CA LEU A 18 -25.38 0.12 1.76
C LEU A 18 -26.31 0.30 2.97
N PHE A 19 -26.98 1.45 3.06
CA PHE A 19 -27.95 1.71 4.12
C PHE A 19 -29.11 0.72 4.09
N GLN A 20 -29.68 0.48 2.91
CA GLN A 20 -30.77 -0.47 2.74
C GLN A 20 -30.33 -1.90 3.08
N SER A 21 -29.21 -2.35 2.50
CA SER A 21 -28.68 -3.71 2.68
C SER A 21 -28.15 -4.01 4.08
N THR A 22 -27.85 -2.98 4.87
CA THR A 22 -27.47 -3.12 6.28
C THR A 22 -28.63 -2.88 7.23
N ARG A 23 -29.87 -3.01 6.74
CA ARG A 23 -31.11 -2.83 7.53
C ARG A 23 -31.17 -1.44 8.20
N ASN A 24 -30.79 -0.40 7.46
CA ASN A 24 -30.79 1.00 7.88
C ASN A 24 -29.79 1.34 9.00
N ARG A 25 -28.60 0.71 8.96
CA ARG A 25 -27.61 0.83 10.04
C ARG A 25 -26.33 1.56 9.62
N ALA A 26 -25.86 1.40 8.40
CA ALA A 26 -24.60 1.99 7.94
C ALA A 26 -24.73 2.67 6.56
N PHE A 27 -24.09 3.82 6.40
CA PHE A 27 -24.00 4.52 5.11
C PHE A 27 -22.66 5.25 5.02
N LEU A 28 -22.26 5.65 3.82
CA LEU A 28 -21.06 6.45 3.62
C LEU A 28 -21.37 7.91 3.98
N GLU A 29 -21.00 8.33 5.18
CA GLU A 29 -21.25 9.71 5.64
C GLU A 29 -20.31 10.71 4.99
N GLU A 30 -19.02 10.39 4.97
CA GLU A 30 -17.95 11.26 4.47
C GLU A 30 -17.02 10.48 3.56
N VAL A 31 -16.64 11.09 2.43
CA VAL A 31 -15.66 10.57 1.48
C VAL A 31 -14.58 11.62 1.29
N ILE A 32 -13.34 11.26 1.61
CA ILE A 32 -12.17 12.09 1.35
C ILE A 32 -11.55 11.64 0.04
N VAL A 33 -11.57 12.54 -0.95
CA VAL A 33 -11.00 12.29 -2.27
C VAL A 33 -9.58 12.85 -2.29
N LEU A 34 -8.60 11.96 -2.29
CA LEU A 34 -7.18 12.29 -2.44
C LEU A 34 -6.85 12.42 -3.93
N VAL A 35 -6.43 13.61 -4.33
CA VAL A 35 -6.02 13.92 -5.71
C VAL A 35 -4.49 13.86 -5.82
N PRO A 36 -3.93 13.17 -6.82
CA PRO A 36 -2.51 13.19 -7.10
C PRO A 36 -1.98 14.60 -7.34
N LYS A 37 -0.75 14.86 -6.88
CA LYS A 37 -0.05 16.12 -7.15
C LYS A 37 0.12 16.38 -8.65
N ALA A 38 0.31 15.30 -9.43
CA ALA A 38 0.54 15.35 -10.87
C ALA A 38 -0.64 15.90 -11.70
N TRP A 39 -1.86 15.93 -11.15
CA TRP A 39 -3.04 16.41 -11.88
C TRP A 39 -3.08 17.94 -12.04
N GLY A 40 -2.16 18.66 -11.39
CA GLY A 40 -2.07 20.12 -11.49
C GLY A 40 -3.20 20.85 -10.75
N PRO A 41 -3.46 22.13 -11.10
CA PRO A 41 -4.47 22.96 -10.45
C PRO A 41 -5.88 22.38 -10.59
N LYS A 42 -6.76 22.63 -9.60
CA LYS A 42 -8.12 22.06 -9.58
C LYS A 42 -8.97 22.38 -10.81
N GLU A 43 -8.68 23.48 -11.49
CA GLU A 43 -9.34 23.92 -12.72
C GLU A 43 -9.13 22.93 -13.89
N THR A 44 -8.07 22.11 -13.84
CA THR A 44 -7.76 21.14 -14.91
C THR A 44 -8.59 19.86 -14.79
N TRP A 45 -9.00 19.49 -13.58
CA TRP A 45 -9.62 18.18 -13.32
C TRP A 45 -11.02 18.25 -12.71
N ALA A 46 -11.41 19.35 -12.08
CA ALA A 46 -12.75 19.56 -11.53
C ALA A 46 -13.65 20.36 -12.47
N ARG A 47 -14.95 20.01 -12.52
CA ARG A 47 -15.96 20.82 -13.22
C ARG A 47 -16.38 22.02 -12.35
N ALA A 48 -16.81 23.11 -12.99
CA ALA A 48 -17.37 24.26 -12.29
C ALA A 48 -18.75 23.95 -11.65
N PRO A 49 -19.06 24.47 -10.45
CA PRO A 49 -18.16 25.21 -9.57
C PRO A 49 -17.07 24.31 -9.00
N THR A 50 -15.81 24.76 -9.05
CA THR A 50 -14.68 23.95 -8.57
C THR A 50 -14.78 23.74 -7.06
N PRO A 51 -14.46 22.54 -6.56
CA PRO A 51 -14.53 22.28 -5.12
C PRO A 51 -13.48 23.09 -4.37
N VAL A 52 -13.72 23.26 -3.06
CA VAL A 52 -12.67 23.64 -2.13
C VAL A 52 -11.74 22.44 -1.98
N VAL A 53 -10.46 22.66 -2.28
CA VAL A 53 -9.41 21.64 -2.16
C VAL A 53 -8.49 22.07 -1.05
N ALA A 54 -8.38 21.21 -0.04
CA ALA A 54 -7.42 21.38 1.04
C ALA A 54 -6.13 20.62 0.72
N ARG A 55 -5.08 20.89 1.49
CA ARG A 55 -3.87 20.08 1.48
C ARG A 55 -4.15 18.70 2.08
N ALA A 56 -3.58 17.65 1.49
CA ALA A 56 -3.50 16.35 2.15
C ALA A 56 -2.72 16.47 3.46
N GLY A 57 -3.35 16.05 4.56
CA GLY A 57 -2.74 15.99 5.88
C GLY A 57 -2.14 14.60 6.11
N TRP A 58 -2.95 13.73 6.71
CA TRP A 58 -2.60 12.34 6.98
C TRP A 58 -2.94 11.39 5.82
N GLN A 59 -3.64 11.85 4.79
CA GLN A 59 -4.07 11.01 3.68
C GLN A 59 -2.89 10.66 2.76
N LEU A 60 -2.75 9.37 2.44
CA LEU A 60 -1.76 8.83 1.50
C LEU A 60 -2.45 7.94 0.47
N HIS A 61 -1.89 7.89 -0.74
CA HIS A 61 -2.40 7.02 -1.81
C HIS A 61 -2.35 5.54 -1.44
N ARG A 62 -1.31 5.07 -0.73
CA ARG A 62 -1.22 3.68 -0.28
C ARG A 62 -2.34 3.28 0.67
N ASP A 63 -2.71 4.19 1.56
CA ASP A 63 -3.62 3.91 2.67
C ASP A 63 -5.09 4.18 2.28
N ALA A 64 -5.36 4.46 1.00
CA ALA A 64 -6.71 4.68 0.50
C ALA A 64 -7.55 3.38 0.50
N ASP A 65 -8.73 3.45 1.10
CA ASP A 65 -9.70 2.35 1.16
C ASP A 65 -10.15 1.90 -0.24
N MET A 66 -10.30 2.87 -1.15
CA MET A 66 -10.66 2.67 -2.55
C MET A 66 -9.68 3.41 -3.45
N LYS A 67 -9.22 2.74 -4.51
CA LYS A 67 -8.39 3.33 -5.56
C LYS A 67 -9.10 3.34 -6.92
N LEU A 68 -8.95 4.46 -7.63
CA LEU A 68 -9.35 4.58 -9.01
C LEU A 68 -8.16 4.22 -9.89
N GLU A 69 -8.22 3.05 -10.54
CA GLU A 69 -7.12 2.56 -11.37
C GLU A 69 -7.33 2.94 -12.84
N PRO A 70 -6.29 3.34 -13.57
CA PRO A 70 -6.43 3.77 -14.97
C PRO A 70 -6.83 2.63 -15.90
N GLN A 71 -6.49 1.39 -15.55
CA GLN A 71 -6.79 0.17 -16.31
C GLN A 71 -7.53 -0.83 -15.43
N GLY A 72 -8.20 -1.78 -16.07
CA GLY A 72 -8.78 -2.94 -15.41
C GLY A 72 -7.71 -3.81 -14.74
N GLY A 73 -8.10 -4.51 -13.68
CA GLY A 73 -7.24 -5.45 -12.98
C GLY A 73 -7.22 -6.83 -13.64
N PRO A 74 -6.81 -7.88 -12.90
CA PRO A 74 -6.84 -9.27 -13.38
C PRO A 74 -8.23 -9.75 -13.84
N PHE A 75 -9.29 -9.06 -13.43
CA PHE A 75 -10.68 -9.35 -13.76
C PHE A 75 -11.26 -8.36 -14.80
N GLY A 76 -10.40 -7.71 -15.59
CA GLY A 76 -10.79 -6.64 -16.51
C GLY A 76 -11.34 -5.43 -15.76
N ASP A 77 -12.39 -4.80 -16.30
CA ASP A 77 -13.03 -3.63 -15.70
C ASP A 77 -14.02 -3.97 -14.58
N ASN A 78 -14.06 -5.21 -14.09
CA ASN A 78 -14.90 -5.52 -12.93
C ASN A 78 -14.26 -4.92 -11.65
N PRO A 79 -14.99 -4.14 -10.84
CA PRO A 79 -14.52 -3.75 -9.52
C PRO A 79 -14.16 -4.97 -8.68
N PHE A 80 -13.08 -4.86 -7.90
CA PHE A 80 -12.62 -5.97 -7.06
C PHE A 80 -11.95 -5.48 -5.78
N THR A 81 -11.94 -6.36 -4.78
CA THR A 81 -11.24 -6.16 -3.52
C THR A 81 -9.99 -7.03 -3.44
N VAL A 82 -8.87 -6.45 -3.00
CA VAL A 82 -7.66 -7.22 -2.64
C VAL A 82 -7.85 -7.83 -1.26
N GLN A 83 -8.46 -9.00 -1.20
CA GLN A 83 -8.68 -9.76 0.03
C GLN A 83 -7.50 -10.69 0.27
N HIS A 84 -6.82 -10.50 1.40
CA HIS A 84 -5.56 -11.19 1.73
C HIS A 84 -5.65 -12.09 2.97
N ALA A 85 -6.77 -12.03 3.68
CA ALA A 85 -6.97 -12.66 4.99
C ALA A 85 -8.27 -13.47 5.01
N GLY A 86 -8.51 -14.19 6.11
CA GLY A 86 -9.70 -15.01 6.32
C GLY A 86 -10.96 -14.23 6.67
N CYS A 87 -12.02 -14.96 7.06
CA CYS A 87 -13.32 -14.38 7.35
C CYS A 87 -13.28 -13.31 8.45
N GLY A 88 -14.04 -12.23 8.26
CA GLY A 88 -14.14 -11.12 9.22
C GLY A 88 -12.95 -10.14 9.18
N ALA A 89 -11.89 -10.44 8.42
CA ALA A 89 -10.74 -9.58 8.27
C ALA A 89 -10.87 -8.66 7.06
N ALA A 90 -10.60 -7.36 7.26
CA ALA A 90 -10.70 -6.37 6.20
C ALA A 90 -9.71 -6.63 5.05
N GLY A 91 -10.15 -6.35 3.83
CA GLY A 91 -9.33 -6.32 2.62
C GLY A 91 -8.27 -5.21 2.67
N LYS A 92 -7.25 -5.30 1.80
CA LYS A 92 -6.20 -4.26 1.72
C LYS A 92 -6.69 -2.99 1.04
N ARG A 93 -7.48 -3.13 -0.04
CA ARG A 93 -8.06 -2.02 -0.82
C ARG A 93 -9.16 -2.53 -1.75
N LEU A 94 -10.10 -1.66 -2.07
CA LEU A 94 -11.04 -1.79 -3.17
C LEU A 94 -10.47 -1.08 -4.41
N ALA A 95 -10.60 -1.69 -5.58
CA ALA A 95 -10.17 -1.10 -6.86
C ALA A 95 -11.37 -0.94 -7.80
N ILE A 96 -11.48 0.25 -8.41
CA ILE A 96 -12.43 0.56 -9.47
C ILE A 96 -11.65 1.08 -10.66
N SER A 97 -11.81 0.48 -11.84
CA SER A 97 -11.13 0.96 -13.03
C SER A 97 -11.83 2.17 -13.67
N ALA A 98 -11.06 3.00 -14.37
CA ALA A 98 -11.62 4.05 -15.22
C ALA A 98 -12.54 3.48 -16.31
N GLY A 99 -12.22 2.30 -16.86
CA GLY A 99 -13.05 1.61 -17.84
C GLY A 99 -14.43 1.23 -17.28
N TYR A 100 -14.51 0.79 -16.02
CA TYR A 100 -15.79 0.54 -15.36
C TYR A 100 -16.66 1.79 -15.32
N LEU A 101 -16.09 2.92 -14.89
CA LEU A 101 -16.82 4.19 -14.80
C LEU A 101 -17.31 4.67 -16.17
N THR A 102 -16.48 4.54 -17.21
CA THR A 102 -16.90 4.86 -18.59
C THR A 102 -18.06 3.98 -19.05
N LEU A 103 -18.02 2.67 -18.76
CA LEU A 103 -19.13 1.77 -19.08
C LEU A 103 -20.42 2.17 -18.36
N LEU A 104 -20.34 2.67 -17.11
CA LEU A 104 -21.51 3.17 -16.38
C LEU A 104 -22.16 4.38 -17.07
N GLU A 105 -21.36 5.23 -17.70
CA GLU A 105 -21.85 6.39 -18.44
C GLU A 105 -22.47 6.00 -19.79
N GLU A 106 -21.82 5.11 -20.53
CA GLU A 106 -22.30 4.62 -21.82
C GLU A 106 -23.58 3.78 -21.68
N GLY A 107 -23.69 3.03 -20.59
CA GLY A 107 -24.84 2.18 -20.28
C GLY A 107 -24.95 0.96 -21.20
N GLY A 108 -26.19 0.53 -21.46
CA GLY A 108 -26.48 -0.58 -22.37
C GLY A 108 -26.04 -1.97 -21.90
N PRO A 109 -25.99 -2.96 -22.81
CA PRO A 109 -25.68 -4.35 -22.48
C PRO A 109 -24.29 -4.55 -21.85
N ALA A 110 -23.31 -3.73 -22.25
CA ALA A 110 -21.94 -3.80 -21.75
C ALA A 110 -21.84 -3.43 -20.26
N ALA A 111 -22.61 -2.44 -19.81
CA ALA A 111 -22.74 -2.09 -18.39
C ALA A 111 -23.62 -3.09 -17.63
N ALA A 112 -24.72 -3.54 -18.27
CA ALA A 112 -25.69 -4.45 -17.67
C ALA A 112 -25.09 -5.79 -17.24
N LYS A 113 -23.98 -6.24 -17.84
CA LYS A 113 -23.33 -7.51 -17.47
C LYS A 113 -22.91 -7.56 -16.00
N TYR A 114 -22.50 -6.44 -15.41
CA TYR A 114 -22.04 -6.36 -14.02
C TYR A 114 -23.19 -6.29 -13.00
N GLY A 115 -24.35 -5.80 -13.42
CA GLY A 115 -25.50 -5.52 -12.56
C GLY A 115 -25.57 -4.05 -12.12
N PRO A 116 -26.53 -3.72 -11.23
CA PRO A 116 -26.70 -2.37 -10.69
C PRO A 116 -25.40 -1.87 -10.03
N PRO A 117 -24.86 -0.69 -10.44
CA PRO A 117 -23.52 -0.26 -10.02
C PRO A 117 -23.37 -0.04 -8.52
N ASP A 118 -24.44 0.44 -7.88
CA ASP A 118 -24.52 0.63 -6.43
C ASP A 118 -24.35 -0.70 -5.68
N ARG A 119 -24.97 -1.78 -6.18
CA ARG A 119 -24.87 -3.13 -5.58
C ARG A 119 -23.53 -3.78 -5.85
N VAL A 120 -22.95 -3.56 -7.03
CA VAL A 120 -21.57 -3.98 -7.33
C VAL A 120 -20.60 -3.34 -6.34
N PHE A 121 -20.75 -2.04 -6.07
CA PHE A 121 -19.96 -1.37 -5.05
C PHE A 121 -20.20 -1.96 -3.65
N VAL A 122 -21.46 -2.14 -3.22
CA VAL A 122 -21.77 -2.68 -1.88
C VAL A 122 -21.19 -4.08 -1.69
N ARG A 123 -21.20 -4.92 -2.73
CA ARG A 123 -20.58 -6.25 -2.72
C ARG A 123 -19.07 -6.16 -2.45
N GLU A 124 -18.36 -5.31 -3.20
CA GLU A 124 -16.93 -5.12 -3.00
C GLU A 124 -16.62 -4.40 -1.67
N TRP A 125 -17.47 -3.47 -1.25
CA TRP A 125 -17.36 -2.86 0.08
C TRP A 125 -17.50 -3.90 1.19
N ALA A 126 -18.40 -4.88 1.05
CA ALA A 126 -18.56 -5.94 2.04
C ALA A 126 -17.33 -6.86 2.09
N HIS A 127 -16.75 -7.21 0.93
CA HIS A 127 -15.46 -7.89 0.86
C HIS A 127 -14.36 -7.09 1.58
N TYR A 128 -14.29 -5.78 1.32
CA TYR A 128 -13.26 -4.89 1.85
C TYR A 128 -13.42 -4.63 3.34
N ARG A 129 -14.59 -4.19 3.80
CA ARG A 129 -14.77 -3.71 5.18
C ARG A 129 -15.05 -4.84 6.16
N TYR A 130 -15.86 -5.83 5.77
CA TYR A 130 -16.36 -6.86 6.68
C TYR A 130 -15.67 -8.21 6.50
N GLY A 131 -14.86 -8.38 5.45
CA GLY A 131 -14.13 -9.63 5.22
C GLY A 131 -15.02 -10.82 4.92
N VAL A 132 -16.18 -10.60 4.30
CA VAL A 132 -17.05 -11.67 3.79
C VAL A 132 -16.60 -12.11 2.40
N PHE A 133 -17.07 -13.27 1.95
CA PHE A 133 -16.77 -13.84 0.64
C PHE A 133 -18.05 -14.02 -0.19
N THR A 134 -17.87 -14.40 -1.45
CA THR A 134 -19.01 -14.60 -2.36
C THR A 134 -19.80 -15.82 -1.94
N GLU A 135 -21.11 -15.69 -1.98
CA GLU A 135 -22.07 -16.77 -1.72
C GLU A 135 -22.47 -17.49 -3.02
N THR A 136 -21.62 -17.38 -4.04
CA THR A 136 -21.67 -18.11 -5.31
C THR A 136 -20.37 -18.84 -5.60
N GLY A 137 -20.45 -19.87 -6.45
CA GLY A 137 -19.27 -20.54 -7.00
C GLY A 137 -18.68 -19.82 -8.22
N TYR A 138 -17.49 -20.27 -8.64
CA TYR A 138 -16.72 -19.72 -9.75
C TYR A 138 -16.68 -20.70 -10.93
N PRO A 139 -16.85 -20.24 -12.17
CA PRO A 139 -16.70 -21.09 -13.35
C PRO A 139 -15.29 -21.71 -13.41
N GLY A 140 -15.22 -23.03 -13.60
CA GLY A 140 -13.96 -23.76 -13.72
C GLY A 140 -13.21 -24.01 -12.40
N ASP A 141 -13.72 -23.53 -11.27
CA ASP A 141 -13.08 -23.73 -9.95
C ASP A 141 -13.57 -25.05 -9.31
N PRO A 142 -12.68 -26.03 -9.06
CA PRO A 142 -13.09 -27.31 -8.45
C PRO A 142 -13.40 -27.23 -6.96
N LEU A 143 -12.85 -26.23 -6.26
CA LEU A 143 -13.05 -26.07 -4.82
C LEU A 143 -14.35 -25.32 -4.54
N TYR A 144 -14.68 -24.36 -5.41
CA TYR A 144 -15.89 -23.54 -5.32
C TYR A 144 -16.67 -23.57 -6.64
N PRO A 145 -17.24 -24.70 -7.03
CA PRO A 145 -17.80 -24.87 -8.37
C PRO A 145 -19.04 -23.99 -8.57
N ALA A 146 -19.09 -23.26 -9.69
CA ALA A 146 -20.27 -22.47 -10.08
C ALA A 146 -21.55 -23.33 -10.19
N TYR A 147 -21.40 -24.61 -10.52
CA TYR A 147 -22.51 -25.51 -10.79
C TYR A 147 -22.40 -26.78 -9.95
N ARG A 148 -23.56 -27.35 -9.59
CA ARG A 148 -23.65 -28.61 -8.86
C ARG A 148 -24.80 -29.44 -9.41
N ALA A 149 -24.67 -30.77 -9.33
CA ALA A 149 -25.82 -31.65 -9.55
C ALA A 149 -26.89 -31.34 -8.49
N ARG A 150 -28.16 -31.35 -8.90
CA ARG A 150 -29.27 -31.19 -7.96
C ARG A 150 -29.29 -32.39 -7.01
N THR A 151 -29.36 -32.11 -5.71
CA THR A 151 -29.36 -33.15 -4.67
C THR A 151 -30.51 -34.13 -4.91
N GLY A 152 -30.18 -35.42 -5.01
CA GLY A 152 -31.16 -36.49 -5.25
C GLY A 152 -31.51 -36.75 -6.72
N SER A 153 -30.90 -36.03 -7.66
CA SER A 153 -31.10 -36.26 -9.09
C SER A 153 -30.14 -37.30 -9.65
N THR A 154 -30.65 -38.19 -10.50
CA THR A 154 -29.84 -39.13 -11.30
C THR A 154 -29.59 -38.64 -12.71
N ASP A 155 -30.19 -37.50 -13.09
CA ASP A 155 -30.02 -36.91 -14.41
C ASP A 155 -28.77 -36.02 -14.43
N PRO A 156 -27.75 -36.33 -15.25
CA PRO A 156 -26.55 -35.51 -15.39
C PRO A 156 -26.82 -34.11 -15.97
N ALA A 157 -28.02 -33.86 -16.51
CA ALA A 157 -28.47 -32.54 -16.98
C ALA A 157 -29.23 -31.73 -15.92
N ASP A 158 -29.56 -32.31 -14.76
CA ASP A 158 -30.22 -31.60 -13.67
C ASP A 158 -29.20 -30.88 -12.79
N VAL A 159 -28.80 -29.70 -13.28
CA VAL A 159 -27.75 -28.86 -12.72
C VAL A 159 -28.38 -27.65 -12.04
N ALA A 160 -27.91 -27.34 -10.83
CA ALA A 160 -28.23 -26.14 -10.08
C ALA A 160 -27.02 -25.21 -10.01
N LEU A 161 -27.28 -23.90 -9.96
CA LEU A 161 -26.26 -22.92 -9.64
C LEU A 161 -25.88 -23.02 -8.15
N THR A 162 -24.58 -22.98 -7.86
CA THR A 162 -24.08 -22.78 -6.50
C THR A 162 -24.30 -21.33 -6.12
N SER A 163 -25.35 -21.07 -5.35
CA SER A 163 -25.77 -19.72 -4.94
C SER A 163 -26.56 -19.76 -3.64
N CYS A 164 -26.65 -18.61 -2.96
CA CYS A 164 -27.57 -18.37 -1.85
C CYS A 164 -28.85 -17.68 -2.36
N THR A 165 -29.89 -18.45 -2.66
CA THR A 165 -31.21 -17.96 -3.10
C THR A 165 -32.31 -18.63 -2.29
N ASN A 166 -33.38 -17.88 -1.98
CA ASN A 166 -34.53 -18.41 -1.25
C ASN A 166 -35.38 -19.40 -2.07
N GLN A 167 -35.30 -19.33 -3.40
CA GLN A 167 -36.03 -20.18 -4.34
C GLN A 167 -35.14 -20.60 -5.53
N PRO A 168 -35.50 -21.67 -6.26
CA PRO A 168 -34.80 -22.06 -7.47
C PRO A 168 -34.82 -20.97 -8.53
N LEU A 169 -33.67 -20.76 -9.17
CA LEU A 169 -33.51 -19.85 -10.31
C LEU A 169 -33.99 -20.51 -11.60
N GLU A 170 -34.67 -19.73 -12.44
CA GLU A 170 -34.85 -20.05 -13.85
C GLU A 170 -33.55 -19.76 -14.60
N LEU A 171 -32.96 -20.78 -15.21
CA LEU A 171 -31.67 -20.70 -15.90
C LEU A 171 -31.85 -20.96 -17.39
N ASP A 172 -31.35 -20.07 -18.23
CA ASP A 172 -31.16 -20.30 -19.66
C ASP A 172 -29.69 -20.72 -19.89
N TRP A 173 -29.46 -21.81 -20.61
CA TRP A 173 -28.11 -22.37 -20.80
C TRP A 173 -27.60 -22.04 -22.18
N ARG A 174 -26.52 -21.26 -22.23
CA ARG A 174 -25.94 -20.78 -23.50
C ARG A 174 -24.43 -20.93 -23.57
N THR A 175 -23.95 -21.15 -24.78
CA THR A 175 -22.54 -21.01 -25.14
C THR A 175 -22.12 -19.54 -25.18
N THR A 176 -20.81 -19.27 -25.21
CA THR A 176 -20.25 -17.93 -25.41
C THR A 176 -20.69 -17.32 -26.75
N SER A 177 -20.97 -18.17 -27.75
CA SER A 177 -21.54 -17.78 -29.05
C SER A 177 -23.06 -17.51 -29.02
N GLY A 178 -23.70 -17.69 -27.86
CA GLY A 178 -25.13 -17.42 -27.64
C GLY A 178 -26.08 -18.54 -28.07
N GLN A 179 -25.55 -19.70 -28.45
CA GLN A 179 -26.33 -20.89 -28.83
C GLN A 179 -26.81 -21.63 -27.58
N GLY A 180 -28.00 -22.24 -27.63
CA GLY A 180 -28.50 -23.07 -26.54
C GLY A 180 -27.63 -24.31 -26.32
N CYS A 181 -27.39 -24.69 -25.07
CA CYS A 181 -26.61 -25.87 -24.70
C CYS A 181 -27.30 -26.65 -23.57
N VAL A 182 -26.92 -27.92 -23.39
CA VAL A 182 -27.39 -28.76 -22.28
C VAL A 182 -26.25 -28.87 -21.27
N PRO A 183 -26.43 -28.39 -20.02
CA PRO A 183 -25.38 -28.49 -19.03
C PRO A 183 -25.14 -29.95 -18.69
N ARG A 184 -23.87 -30.36 -18.61
CA ARG A 184 -23.50 -31.69 -18.13
C ARG A 184 -22.40 -31.53 -17.11
N VAL A 185 -22.78 -31.56 -15.84
CA VAL A 185 -21.81 -31.48 -14.76
C VAL A 185 -21.37 -32.88 -14.38
N ASP A 186 -20.07 -33.09 -14.25
CA ASP A 186 -19.51 -34.30 -13.67
C ASP A 186 -20.05 -34.45 -12.23
N PRO A 187 -20.81 -35.51 -11.94
CA PRO A 187 -21.46 -35.70 -10.65
C PRO A 187 -20.47 -35.93 -9.50
N LEU A 188 -19.20 -36.27 -9.77
CA LEU A 188 -18.15 -36.37 -8.75
C LEU A 188 -17.38 -35.06 -8.54
N THR A 189 -17.21 -34.24 -9.58
CA THR A 189 -16.27 -33.10 -9.55
C THR A 189 -16.94 -31.73 -9.65
N GLY A 190 -18.23 -31.65 -9.98
CA GLY A 190 -18.93 -30.38 -10.17
C GLY A 190 -18.51 -29.61 -11.42
N ARG A 191 -17.69 -30.20 -12.30
CA ARG A 191 -17.16 -29.55 -13.51
C ARG A 191 -18.07 -29.78 -14.72
N PRO A 192 -18.37 -28.76 -15.53
CA PRO A 192 -18.95 -28.97 -16.86
C PRO A 192 -18.07 -29.92 -17.69
N ARG A 193 -18.67 -30.89 -18.40
CA ARG A 193 -17.95 -31.74 -19.37
C ARG A 193 -17.63 -31.01 -20.67
N ASP A 194 -18.44 -30.01 -21.01
CA ASP A 194 -18.27 -29.10 -22.13
C ASP A 194 -18.02 -27.69 -21.53
N ASP A 195 -16.82 -27.13 -21.74
CA ASP A 195 -16.38 -25.89 -21.06
C ASP A 195 -17.17 -24.62 -21.51
N ASP A 196 -17.84 -24.67 -22.66
CA ASP A 196 -18.56 -23.55 -23.27
C ASP A 196 -20.08 -23.66 -23.07
N CYS A 197 -20.55 -23.93 -21.85
CA CYS A 197 -21.97 -23.89 -21.51
C CYS A 197 -22.21 -23.18 -20.17
N HIS A 198 -22.80 -22.00 -20.23
CA HIS A 198 -22.95 -21.10 -19.09
C HIS A 198 -24.42 -20.87 -18.74
N ALA A 199 -24.72 -20.86 -17.44
CA ALA A 199 -26.05 -20.48 -16.97
C ALA A 199 -26.23 -18.97 -17.02
N LEU A 200 -27.33 -18.53 -17.62
CA LEU A 200 -27.82 -17.17 -17.60
C LEU A 200 -29.09 -17.14 -16.74
N PRO A 201 -29.00 -16.67 -15.48
CA PRO A 201 -30.19 -16.51 -14.64
C PRO A 201 -31.19 -15.57 -15.31
N ASN A 202 -32.48 -15.91 -15.20
CA ASN A 202 -33.56 -15.02 -15.62
C ASN A 202 -33.54 -13.73 -14.78
N ARG A 203 -32.99 -12.65 -15.36
CA ARG A 203 -32.83 -11.37 -14.68
C ARG A 203 -34.14 -10.61 -14.49
N THR A 204 -35.28 -11.14 -14.96
CA THR A 204 -36.61 -10.57 -14.69
C THR A 204 -37.40 -11.39 -13.68
N GLN A 205 -36.80 -12.42 -13.07
CA GLN A 205 -37.46 -13.24 -12.04
C GLN A 205 -37.55 -12.45 -10.72
N GLU A 206 -38.72 -11.90 -10.42
CA GLU A 206 -38.94 -11.03 -9.26
C GLU A 206 -39.17 -11.80 -7.94
N ASN A 207 -39.62 -13.05 -7.96
CA ASN A 207 -39.88 -13.82 -6.73
C ASN A 207 -38.62 -14.37 -6.04
N VAL A 208 -37.42 -14.05 -6.55
CA VAL A 208 -36.15 -14.49 -5.98
C VAL A 208 -35.55 -13.40 -5.10
N PHE A 209 -35.42 -13.73 -3.83
CA PHE A 209 -34.65 -12.99 -2.85
C PHE A 209 -33.33 -13.74 -2.63
N SER A 210 -32.23 -13.00 -2.67
CA SER A 210 -30.87 -13.54 -2.62
C SER A 210 -29.95 -12.49 -2.02
N SER A 211 -28.74 -12.90 -1.70
CA SER A 211 -27.70 -12.02 -1.19
C SER A 211 -27.05 -11.18 -2.29
N ILE A 212 -26.68 -9.95 -1.95
CA ILE A 212 -25.76 -9.12 -2.76
C ILE A 212 -24.43 -9.86 -3.00
N MET A 213 -24.01 -10.75 -2.09
CA MET A 213 -22.80 -11.56 -2.23
C MET A 213 -22.97 -12.75 -3.19
N ALA A 214 -24.22 -13.05 -3.58
CA ALA A 214 -24.54 -14.14 -4.48
C ALA A 214 -24.81 -13.63 -5.92
N LEU A 215 -25.93 -12.94 -6.14
CA LEU A 215 -26.42 -12.54 -7.47
C LEU A 215 -26.95 -11.10 -7.48
N GLN A 216 -26.06 -10.12 -7.38
CA GLN A 216 -26.42 -8.70 -7.36
C GLN A 216 -27.21 -8.21 -8.60
N THR A 217 -27.21 -9.00 -9.68
CA THR A 217 -27.88 -8.70 -10.96
C THR A 217 -29.40 -8.94 -10.94
N LEU A 218 -29.96 -9.64 -9.95
CA LEU A 218 -31.39 -9.92 -9.87
C LEU A 218 -32.18 -8.73 -9.30
N PRO A 219 -33.46 -8.52 -9.70
CA PRO A 219 -34.20 -7.30 -9.34
C PRO A 219 -34.34 -7.05 -7.84
N ASN A 220 -34.71 -8.09 -7.07
CA ASN A 220 -35.03 -8.00 -5.65
C ASN A 220 -33.87 -8.38 -4.71
N VAL A 221 -32.63 -8.31 -5.22
CA VAL A 221 -31.42 -8.51 -4.42
C VAL A 221 -30.92 -7.19 -3.86
N ASN A 222 -31.26 -6.90 -2.61
CA ASN A 222 -30.88 -5.68 -1.91
C ASN A 222 -30.46 -5.91 -0.44
N GLN A 223 -30.32 -7.17 0.00
CA GLN A 223 -29.90 -7.56 1.35
C GLN A 223 -28.79 -8.61 1.28
N PHE A 224 -28.24 -8.99 2.43
CA PHE A 224 -27.33 -10.12 2.59
C PHE A 224 -28.10 -11.36 3.05
N CYS A 225 -27.62 -12.56 2.71
CA CYS A 225 -28.21 -13.78 3.26
C CYS A 225 -28.03 -13.84 4.78
N ASP A 226 -29.05 -14.32 5.47
CA ASP A 226 -29.18 -14.43 6.92
C ASP A 226 -29.88 -15.75 7.29
N GLU A 227 -30.12 -15.97 8.58
CA GLU A 227 -30.75 -17.20 9.07
C GLU A 227 -32.29 -17.13 9.13
N ASP A 228 -32.90 -15.99 8.76
CA ASP A 228 -34.32 -15.69 9.02
C ASP A 228 -35.09 -15.35 7.74
N GLU A 229 -34.91 -14.14 7.19
CA GLU A 229 -35.71 -13.57 6.11
C GLU A 229 -35.09 -13.82 4.72
N HIS A 230 -33.76 -13.82 4.65
CA HIS A 230 -32.97 -14.06 3.45
C HIS A 230 -32.17 -15.35 3.62
N LEU A 231 -32.88 -16.47 3.73
CA LEU A 231 -32.32 -17.76 4.14
C LEU A 231 -31.00 -18.11 3.46
N HIS A 232 -29.99 -18.31 4.30
CA HIS A 232 -28.66 -18.76 3.94
C HIS A 232 -28.65 -20.21 3.47
N ASN A 233 -27.77 -20.53 2.53
CA ASN A 233 -27.55 -21.89 2.05
C ASN A 233 -26.19 -22.41 2.54
N ASP A 234 -26.17 -22.88 3.78
CA ASP A 234 -24.99 -23.43 4.47
C ASP A 234 -24.39 -24.68 3.77
N ARG A 235 -25.17 -25.40 2.97
CA ARG A 235 -24.72 -26.59 2.24
C ARG A 235 -24.05 -26.29 0.90
N ALA A 236 -24.09 -25.05 0.42
CA ALA A 236 -23.46 -24.70 -0.85
C ALA A 236 -21.92 -24.68 -0.71
N PRO A 237 -21.16 -25.22 -1.68
CA PRO A 237 -19.70 -25.16 -1.67
C PRO A 237 -19.20 -23.78 -2.12
N THR A 238 -19.45 -22.75 -1.31
CA THR A 238 -19.06 -21.36 -1.55
C THR A 238 -17.82 -21.00 -0.73
N LYS A 239 -17.08 -19.97 -1.16
CA LYS A 239 -15.98 -19.43 -0.35
C LYS A 239 -16.46 -18.92 1.00
N GLN A 240 -17.65 -18.30 1.05
CA GLN A 240 -18.26 -17.86 2.30
C GLN A 240 -18.39 -19.02 3.28
N ASN A 241 -19.01 -20.13 2.88
CA ASN A 241 -19.19 -21.27 3.78
C ASN A 241 -17.87 -21.90 4.20
N ALA A 242 -16.93 -22.06 3.26
CA ALA A 242 -15.65 -22.70 3.53
C ALA A 242 -14.73 -21.88 4.45
N LEU A 243 -14.79 -20.55 4.38
CA LEU A 243 -13.88 -19.66 5.09
C LEU A 243 -14.49 -19.01 6.34
N CYS A 244 -15.82 -18.96 6.44
CA CYS A 244 -16.57 -18.34 7.54
C CYS A 244 -17.32 -19.35 8.41
N ASP A 245 -16.85 -20.60 8.51
CA ASP A 245 -17.49 -21.64 9.33
C ASP A 245 -19.00 -21.80 9.03
N TYR A 246 -19.36 -21.82 7.75
CA TYR A 246 -20.74 -21.93 7.25
C TYR A 246 -21.68 -20.77 7.60
N ARG A 247 -21.19 -19.72 8.25
CA ARG A 247 -21.98 -18.54 8.63
C ARG A 247 -22.37 -17.73 7.41
N SER A 248 -23.58 -17.19 7.43
CA SER A 248 -24.06 -16.28 6.39
C SER A 248 -23.24 -14.97 6.34
N ALA A 249 -23.27 -14.29 5.18
CA ALA A 249 -22.64 -12.97 5.07
C ALA A 249 -23.19 -11.98 6.11
N TRP A 250 -24.51 -11.95 6.36
CA TRP A 250 -25.10 -11.05 7.35
C TRP A 250 -24.65 -11.36 8.78
N ASP A 251 -24.51 -12.62 9.16
CA ASP A 251 -24.06 -12.98 10.51
C ASP A 251 -22.62 -12.51 10.78
N VAL A 252 -21.75 -12.57 9.77
CA VAL A 252 -20.40 -11.98 9.88
C VAL A 252 -20.49 -10.45 10.02
N ILE A 253 -21.30 -9.80 9.19
CA ILE A 253 -21.45 -8.33 9.16
C ILE A 253 -22.03 -7.81 10.48
N VAL A 254 -23.10 -8.42 11.01
CA VAL A 254 -23.80 -7.96 12.22
C VAL A 254 -22.92 -8.03 13.47
N ASN A 255 -21.96 -8.96 13.49
CA ASN A 255 -20.99 -9.14 14.56
C ASN A 255 -19.70 -8.33 14.38
N HIS A 256 -19.54 -7.61 13.26
CA HIS A 256 -18.41 -6.72 13.03
C HIS A 256 -18.44 -5.52 14.00
N VAL A 257 -17.29 -4.94 14.35
CA VAL A 257 -17.17 -3.81 15.31
C VAL A 257 -17.99 -2.58 14.93
N ASP A 258 -18.33 -2.43 13.65
CA ASP A 258 -19.20 -1.36 13.15
C ASP A 258 -20.67 -1.54 13.57
N PHE A 259 -21.09 -2.75 13.94
CA PHE A 259 -22.48 -3.11 14.23
C PHE A 259 -22.67 -3.76 15.60
N TYR A 260 -21.68 -4.50 16.10
CA TYR A 260 -21.77 -5.15 17.40
C TYR A 260 -21.87 -4.08 18.50
N ARG A 261 -23.05 -4.02 19.14
CA ARG A 261 -23.40 -3.00 20.15
C ARG A 261 -23.33 -1.54 19.65
N ARG A 262 -23.34 -1.31 18.34
CA ARG A 262 -23.28 0.01 17.70
C ARG A 262 -24.26 0.08 16.53
N ASN A 263 -24.64 1.29 16.13
CA ASN A 263 -25.48 1.55 14.96
C ASN A 263 -26.71 0.61 14.92
N GLN A 264 -27.53 0.54 15.98
CA GLN A 264 -28.69 -0.36 15.99
C GLN A 264 -29.71 0.05 14.93
N ALA A 265 -30.55 -0.90 14.50
CA ALA A 265 -31.57 -0.62 13.50
C ALA A 265 -32.51 0.49 13.99
N GLY A 266 -32.71 1.52 13.15
CA GLY A 266 -33.56 2.68 13.46
C GLY A 266 -32.88 3.81 14.26
N GLU A 267 -31.64 3.65 14.74
CA GLU A 267 -30.91 4.73 15.43
C GLU A 267 -30.37 5.80 14.48
N ARG A 268 -30.16 5.45 13.20
CA ARG A 268 -29.59 6.37 12.20
C ARG A 268 -30.56 6.66 11.09
N LEU A 269 -30.62 7.94 10.70
CA LEU A 269 -31.26 8.39 9.48
C LEU A 269 -30.22 8.42 8.36
N LEU A 270 -30.65 8.08 7.14
CA LEU A 270 -29.83 8.20 5.95
C LEU A 270 -29.42 9.66 5.74
N GLY A 271 -28.13 9.95 5.92
CA GLY A 271 -27.53 11.24 5.64
C GLY A 271 -27.07 11.36 4.19
N ARG A 272 -26.86 12.59 3.72
CA ARG A 272 -26.21 12.84 2.43
C ARG A 272 -24.70 12.63 2.55
N THR A 273 -24.14 11.76 1.70
CA THR A 273 -22.69 11.57 1.59
C THR A 273 -21.99 12.88 1.21
N ARG A 274 -21.10 13.34 2.08
CA ARG A 274 -20.28 14.55 1.92
C ARG A 274 -18.94 14.19 1.29
N PHE A 275 -18.44 15.07 0.42
CA PHE A 275 -17.16 14.89 -0.26
C PHE A 275 -16.21 16.00 0.14
N HIS A 276 -15.04 15.63 0.63
CA HIS A 276 -13.93 16.52 0.94
C HIS A 276 -12.79 16.24 -0.01
N TYR A 277 -12.17 17.29 -0.54
CA TYR A 277 -11.11 17.15 -1.52
C TYR A 277 -9.81 17.57 -0.90
N VAL A 278 -8.84 16.67 -0.97
CA VAL A 278 -7.48 16.95 -0.58
C VAL A 278 -6.56 16.65 -1.75
N GLN A 279 -5.55 17.49 -1.96
CA GLN A 279 -4.55 17.23 -2.98
C GLN A 279 -3.18 16.98 -2.34
N GLU A 280 -2.50 15.96 -2.84
CA GLU A 280 -1.10 15.71 -2.48
C GLU A 280 -0.26 16.94 -2.81
N ALA A 281 0.64 17.27 -1.89
CA ALA A 281 1.52 18.41 -1.98
C ALA A 281 2.98 17.95 -1.97
N PRO A 282 3.93 18.83 -2.37
CA PRO A 282 5.35 18.53 -2.24
C PRO A 282 5.71 18.11 -0.82
N LEU A 283 6.64 17.15 -0.72
CA LEU A 283 7.08 16.55 0.53
C LEU A 283 7.66 17.63 1.45
N ARG A 284 7.24 17.65 2.73
CA ARG A 284 7.75 18.57 3.75
C ARG A 284 8.20 17.76 4.96
N VAL A 285 9.51 17.67 5.15
CA VAL A 285 10.09 16.83 6.21
C VAL A 285 10.96 17.69 7.11
N VAL A 286 10.73 17.60 8.42
CA VAL A 286 11.69 18.07 9.42
C VAL A 286 12.34 16.84 10.06
N MET A 287 13.64 16.68 9.82
CA MET A 287 14.45 15.64 10.43
C MET A 287 14.90 16.13 11.81
N VAL A 288 14.56 15.37 12.85
CA VAL A 288 14.85 15.71 14.24
C VAL A 288 15.84 14.69 14.76
N VAL A 289 17.10 15.09 14.99
CA VAL A 289 18.19 14.15 15.31
C VAL A 289 18.65 14.34 16.75
N GLN A 290 18.63 13.26 17.52
CA GLN A 290 19.20 13.21 18.86
C GLN A 290 20.73 13.10 18.77
N VAL A 291 21.41 14.08 19.34
CA VAL A 291 22.87 14.14 19.41
C VAL A 291 23.31 13.90 20.84
N ASN A 292 23.99 12.78 21.09
CA ASN A 292 24.53 12.43 22.40
C ASN A 292 25.86 11.67 22.24
N ALA A 293 26.45 11.20 23.34
CA ALA A 293 27.69 10.45 23.29
C ALA A 293 27.58 9.16 22.45
N ALA A 294 26.45 8.45 22.52
CA ALA A 294 26.23 7.21 21.79
C ALA A 294 26.08 7.44 20.28
N SER A 295 25.37 8.49 19.86
CA SER A 295 25.22 8.86 18.44
C SER A 295 26.44 9.63 17.90
N GLY A 296 27.27 10.18 18.79
CA GLY A 296 28.52 10.87 18.49
C GLY A 296 29.72 9.97 18.18
N ILE A 297 29.61 8.65 18.39
CA ILE A 297 30.64 7.69 17.98
C ILE A 297 30.91 7.86 16.49
N ARG A 298 32.19 7.91 16.11
CA ARG A 298 32.67 8.34 14.78
C ARG A 298 31.88 7.70 13.63
N ASP A 299 31.73 6.38 13.63
CA ASP A 299 31.06 5.66 12.55
C ASP A 299 29.56 5.90 12.53
N ARG A 300 28.89 5.88 13.69
CA ARG A 300 27.45 6.17 13.82
C ARG A 300 27.11 7.58 13.33
N ARG A 301 27.88 8.58 13.78
CA ARG A 301 27.71 9.97 13.33
C ARG A 301 27.94 10.10 11.83
N ALA A 302 28.98 9.44 11.31
CA ALA A 302 29.27 9.45 9.88
C ALA A 302 28.15 8.78 9.06
N PHE A 303 27.55 7.70 9.58
CA PHE A 303 26.43 7.02 8.93
C PHE A 303 25.15 7.84 8.88
N MET A 304 24.82 8.54 9.97
CA MET A 304 23.69 9.47 9.98
C MET A 304 23.91 10.62 8.99
N ILE A 305 25.09 11.24 8.98
CA ILE A 305 25.42 12.32 8.04
C ILE A 305 25.28 11.84 6.60
N ARG A 306 25.84 10.67 6.27
CA ARG A 306 25.71 10.08 4.93
C ARG A 306 24.26 9.76 4.57
N ALA A 307 23.45 9.25 5.50
CA ALA A 307 22.04 8.96 5.22
C ALA A 307 21.23 10.23 4.95
N LEU A 308 21.46 11.29 5.75
CA LEU A 308 20.87 12.61 5.53
C LEU A 308 21.25 13.18 4.15
N ASP A 309 22.53 13.13 3.82
CA ASP A 309 23.03 13.64 2.54
C ASP A 309 22.53 12.80 1.36
N LYS A 310 22.49 11.47 1.46
CA LYS A 310 21.98 10.60 0.39
C LYS A 310 20.52 10.91 0.12
N PHE A 311 19.71 10.97 1.17
CA PHE A 311 18.30 11.28 1.01
C PHE A 311 18.11 12.66 0.38
N ALA A 312 18.82 13.68 0.88
CA ALA A 312 18.71 15.04 0.37
C ALA A 312 19.21 15.19 -1.07
N ARG A 313 20.24 14.47 -1.49
CA ARG A 313 20.85 14.60 -2.83
C ARG A 313 20.21 13.71 -3.87
N MET A 314 19.87 12.47 -3.50
CA MET A 314 19.51 11.40 -4.44
C MET A 314 18.03 11.01 -4.38
N ASP A 315 17.46 10.89 -3.18
CA ASP A 315 16.15 10.25 -3.02
C ASP A 315 14.99 11.27 -2.99
N ALA A 316 15.20 12.45 -2.39
CA ALA A 316 14.14 13.46 -2.25
C ALA A 316 13.78 14.12 -3.61
N PRO A 317 12.48 14.24 -3.97
CA PRO A 317 12.04 15.00 -5.14
C PRO A 317 12.50 16.47 -5.12
N ASP A 318 12.70 17.08 -6.30
CA ASP A 318 13.24 18.46 -6.46
C ASP A 318 12.45 19.57 -5.77
N ASP A 319 11.16 19.38 -5.58
CA ASP A 319 10.30 20.34 -4.90
C ASP A 319 10.02 19.98 -3.43
N SER A 320 10.71 18.97 -2.90
CA SER A 320 10.67 18.64 -1.48
C SER A 320 11.29 19.76 -0.64
N ARG A 321 10.74 20.00 0.54
CA ARG A 321 11.31 20.90 1.54
C ARG A 321 11.82 20.09 2.72
N LEU A 322 13.11 20.24 3.02
CA LEU A 322 13.76 19.53 4.12
C LEU A 322 14.26 20.52 5.17
N GLY A 323 14.06 20.17 6.45
CA GLY A 323 14.58 20.89 7.61
C GLY A 323 15.34 19.94 8.53
N LEU A 324 16.27 20.47 9.33
CA LEU A 324 17.03 19.73 10.33
C LEU A 324 16.94 20.44 11.68
N VAL A 325 16.49 19.71 12.70
CA VAL A 325 16.55 20.08 14.12
C VAL A 325 17.46 19.08 14.81
N ALA A 326 18.29 19.55 15.74
CA ALA A 326 19.11 18.69 16.59
C ALA A 326 18.83 19.00 18.05
N PHE A 327 18.80 17.97 18.91
CA PHE A 327 18.57 18.06 20.35
C PHE A 327 19.46 17.06 21.12
N GLY A 328 19.41 17.02 22.45
CA GLY A 328 20.25 16.18 23.32
C GLY A 328 21.43 16.95 23.91
N GLN A 329 22.65 16.44 23.76
CA GLN A 329 23.90 17.12 24.09
C GLN A 329 24.24 18.28 23.12
N VAL A 330 23.22 18.99 22.65
CA VAL A 330 23.28 20.24 21.90
C VAL A 330 22.04 21.07 22.25
N GLU A 331 22.05 22.37 21.97
CA GLU A 331 20.83 23.17 22.05
C GLU A 331 19.77 22.64 21.06
N ALA A 332 18.51 22.50 21.51
CA ALA A 332 17.39 22.17 20.66
C ALA A 332 17.09 23.33 19.70
N SER A 333 17.64 23.28 18.50
CA SER A 333 17.50 24.37 17.53
C SER A 333 17.54 23.90 16.09
N ALA A 334 17.00 24.74 15.21
CA ALA A 334 17.04 24.53 13.77
C ALA A 334 18.49 24.65 13.28
N ARG A 335 19.05 23.54 12.80
CA ARG A 335 20.39 23.45 12.21
C ARG A 335 20.35 23.68 10.71
N PHE A 336 19.22 23.37 10.09
CA PHE A 336 18.89 23.68 8.71
C PHE A 336 17.42 24.11 8.65
N PRO A 337 17.10 25.36 8.24
CA PRO A 337 15.71 25.79 8.10
C PRO A 337 15.01 24.98 7.01
N LEU A 338 13.68 24.92 7.06
CA LEU A 338 12.87 24.20 6.07
C LEU A 338 13.05 24.83 4.68
N THR A 339 13.87 24.19 3.84
CA THR A 339 14.35 24.76 2.56
C THR A 339 14.00 23.83 1.41
N THR A 340 13.61 24.40 0.27
CA THR A 340 13.33 23.63 -0.96
C THR A 340 14.60 23.02 -1.56
N MET A 341 14.56 21.76 -1.95
CA MET A 341 15.68 20.98 -2.50
C MET A 341 15.87 21.20 -4.01
N ASN A 342 15.89 22.46 -4.44
CA ASN A 342 15.89 22.84 -5.87
C ASN A 342 17.28 22.94 -6.53
N SER A 343 18.36 22.64 -5.80
CA SER A 343 19.74 22.79 -6.29
C SER A 343 20.70 21.85 -5.60
N SER A 344 21.68 21.34 -6.34
CA SER A 344 22.75 20.47 -5.81
C SER A 344 23.49 21.11 -4.63
N VAL A 345 23.76 22.42 -4.70
CA VAL A 345 24.41 23.19 -3.63
C VAL A 345 23.59 23.23 -2.35
N THR A 346 22.26 23.28 -2.44
CA THR A 346 21.38 23.28 -1.26
C THR A 346 21.26 21.88 -0.69
N ARG A 347 21.06 20.89 -1.55
CA ARG A 347 20.99 19.47 -1.19
C ARG A 347 22.25 18.98 -0.47
N ALA A 348 23.43 19.49 -0.85
CA ALA A 348 24.71 19.11 -0.26
C ALA A 348 24.96 19.62 1.17
N LYS A 349 24.11 20.49 1.72
CA LYS A 349 24.34 21.13 3.02
C LYS A 349 23.70 20.38 4.19
N LEU A 350 22.77 19.45 3.96
CA LEU A 350 21.91 18.94 5.03
C LEU A 350 22.70 18.18 6.11
N GLY A 351 23.46 17.15 5.73
CA GLY A 351 24.26 16.34 6.66
C GLY A 351 25.38 17.14 7.32
N GLN A 352 25.97 18.10 6.60
CA GLN A 352 27.02 19.00 7.12
C GLN A 352 26.56 19.86 8.31
N ARG A 353 25.23 20.04 8.50
CA ARG A 353 24.67 20.83 9.61
C ARG A 353 24.48 20.02 10.88
N LEU A 354 24.71 18.71 10.88
CA LEU A 354 24.59 17.89 12.08
C LEU A 354 25.74 18.21 13.08
N PRO A 355 25.43 18.77 14.26
CA PRO A 355 26.46 19.17 15.22
C PRO A 355 27.16 17.95 15.86
N ALA A 356 28.29 18.20 16.51
CA ALA A 356 28.93 17.24 17.40
C ALA A 356 28.37 17.39 18.83
N PRO A 357 28.34 16.32 19.64
CA PRO A 357 27.86 16.39 21.02
C PRO A 357 28.74 17.31 21.87
N ASN A 358 28.08 18.03 22.78
CA ASN A 358 28.68 18.92 23.75
C ASN A 358 27.96 18.77 25.09
N ALA A 359 28.66 18.18 26.07
CA ALA A 359 28.12 17.83 27.39
C ALA A 359 27.60 19.03 28.22
N LYS A 360 27.79 20.27 27.76
CA LYS A 360 27.19 21.47 28.38
C LYS A 360 25.68 21.60 28.13
N PHE A 361 25.16 20.93 27.11
CA PHE A 361 23.75 20.96 26.76
C PHE A 361 23.07 19.64 27.14
N ASN A 362 21.78 19.72 27.45
CA ASN A 362 20.94 18.56 27.68
C ASN A 362 19.49 18.91 27.34
N SER A 363 19.19 19.09 26.05
CA SER A 363 17.83 19.32 25.57
C SER A 363 17.08 18.01 25.39
N SER A 364 15.77 18.05 25.62
CA SER A 364 14.88 16.90 25.60
C SER A 364 14.32 16.59 24.21
N ILE A 365 13.74 15.40 24.07
CA ILE A 365 12.96 15.03 22.87
C ILE A 365 11.75 15.96 22.66
N GLU A 366 11.14 16.43 23.74
CA GLU A 366 10.05 17.40 23.71
C GLU A 366 10.49 18.73 23.10
N ASP A 367 11.69 19.22 23.44
CA ASP A 367 12.26 20.43 22.84
C ASP A 367 12.48 20.26 21.33
N GLY A 368 13.00 19.09 20.92
CA GLY A 368 13.23 18.74 19.52
C GLY A 368 11.94 18.69 18.70
N LEU A 369 10.92 17.98 19.18
CA LEU A 369 9.62 17.85 18.53
C LEU A 369 8.87 19.18 18.49
N SER A 370 8.90 19.97 19.57
CA SER A 370 8.30 21.31 19.62
C SER A 370 8.92 22.22 18.57
N ARG A 371 10.25 22.21 18.43
CA ARG A 371 10.95 23.02 17.42
C ARG A 371 10.64 22.58 15.99
N ALA A 372 10.46 21.28 15.77
CA ALA A 372 10.07 20.75 14.46
C ALA A 372 8.64 21.17 14.08
N LEU A 373 7.69 21.07 15.01
CA LEU A 373 6.33 21.55 14.83
C LEU A 373 6.28 23.06 14.56
N GLN A 374 7.07 23.84 15.30
CA GLN A 374 7.21 25.26 15.05
C GLN A 374 7.70 25.54 13.63
N MET A 375 8.75 24.85 13.18
CA MET A 375 9.30 25.00 11.84
C MET A 375 8.28 24.68 10.74
N LEU A 376 7.44 23.65 10.94
CA LEU A 376 6.37 23.31 10.02
C LEU A 376 5.24 24.36 10.02
N ASN A 377 4.93 24.97 11.17
CA ASN A 377 3.90 25.99 11.29
C ASN A 377 4.31 27.36 10.73
N GLU A 378 5.61 27.69 10.77
CA GLU A 378 6.13 28.96 10.28
C GLU A 378 6.28 29.00 8.75
N ASP A 379 6.19 27.86 8.08
CA ASP A 379 6.28 27.77 6.63
C ASP A 379 5.06 28.42 5.94
N ARG A 380 5.35 29.36 5.03
CA ARG A 380 4.31 30.15 4.34
C ARG A 380 4.12 29.75 2.88
N GLU A 381 4.97 28.88 2.34
CA GLU A 381 4.92 28.45 0.94
C GLU A 381 4.02 27.21 0.78
N LEU A 382 2.70 27.40 0.96
CA LEU A 382 1.70 26.34 0.92
C LEU A 382 0.86 26.42 -0.38
N PRO A 383 0.84 25.37 -1.23
CA PRO A 383 0.08 25.40 -2.48
C PRO A 383 -1.45 25.35 -2.29
N TYR A 384 -1.92 24.84 -1.14
CA TYR A 384 -3.34 24.74 -0.79
C TYR A 384 -3.55 25.09 0.70
N PRO A 385 -4.72 25.63 1.07
CA PRO A 385 -5.07 25.84 2.48
C PRO A 385 -5.19 24.49 3.21
N SER A 386 -4.97 24.49 4.52
CA SER A 386 -5.21 23.30 5.34
C SER A 386 -6.67 23.17 5.75
N SER A 387 -7.13 21.93 5.91
CA SER A 387 -8.53 21.62 6.25
C SER A 387 -8.94 22.10 7.65
N ASN A 388 -7.97 22.21 8.57
CA ASN A 388 -8.13 22.58 9.98
C ASN A 388 -7.51 23.96 10.30
N GLY A 389 -6.95 24.67 9.32
CA GLY A 389 -6.24 25.94 9.53
C GLY A 389 -4.78 25.82 10.02
N SER A 390 -4.26 24.61 10.29
CA SER A 390 -2.85 24.39 10.66
C SER A 390 -1.93 24.54 9.46
N ALA A 391 -0.91 25.40 9.54
CA ALA A 391 0.13 25.52 8.50
C ALA A 391 1.06 24.29 8.45
N ALA A 392 1.15 23.54 9.54
CA ALA A 392 1.94 22.31 9.62
C ALA A 392 1.29 21.11 8.91
N ALA A 393 0.00 21.20 8.53
CA ALA A 393 -0.72 20.08 7.92
C ALA A 393 0.02 19.49 6.71
N GLY A 394 0.06 18.15 6.65
CA GLY A 394 0.77 17.40 5.60
C GLY A 394 2.28 17.38 5.78
N GLY A 395 2.80 17.97 6.86
CA GLY A 395 4.20 17.86 7.26
C GLY A 395 4.52 16.50 7.87
N VAL A 396 5.76 16.07 7.70
CA VAL A 396 6.31 14.86 8.29
C VAL A 396 7.46 15.25 9.21
N ILE A 397 7.47 14.69 10.41
CA ILE A 397 8.63 14.74 11.31
C ILE A 397 9.29 13.36 11.23
N LEU A 398 10.58 13.31 10.88
CA LEU A 398 11.37 12.09 11.00
C LEU A 398 12.28 12.22 12.23
N LEU A 399 11.94 11.52 13.30
CA LEU A 399 12.72 11.51 14.53
C LEU A 399 13.80 10.41 14.45
N LEU A 400 15.06 10.82 14.45
CA LEU A 400 16.22 9.95 14.67
C LEU A 400 16.59 10.02 16.15
N SER A 401 16.34 8.94 16.89
CA SER A 401 16.61 8.88 18.33
C SER A 401 17.04 7.47 18.76
N ASN A 402 17.35 7.31 20.04
CA ASN A 402 17.59 5.99 20.63
C ASN A 402 16.32 5.18 20.91
N GLY A 403 15.14 5.70 20.58
CA GLY A 403 13.85 5.03 20.76
C GLY A 403 13.23 5.22 22.14
N ASP A 404 13.86 5.98 23.03
CA ASP A 404 13.36 6.20 24.38
C ASP A 404 12.50 7.47 24.47
N MET A 405 11.37 7.37 25.18
CA MET A 405 10.41 8.45 25.37
C MET A 405 9.59 8.24 26.65
N GLU A 406 9.52 9.27 27.48
CA GLU A 406 8.66 9.26 28.66
C GLU A 406 7.17 9.27 28.28
N ALA A 407 6.35 8.58 29.07
CA ALA A 407 4.92 8.44 28.82
C ALA A 407 4.19 9.79 28.77
N ASP A 408 4.53 10.70 29.67
CA ASP A 408 3.93 12.02 29.78
C ASP A 408 4.23 12.91 28.56
N VAL A 409 5.42 12.77 27.97
CA VAL A 409 5.80 13.44 26.73
C VAL A 409 4.98 12.88 25.57
N SER A 410 4.84 11.56 25.48
CA SER A 410 4.04 10.89 24.45
C SER A 410 2.59 11.40 24.46
N GLU A 411 1.95 11.44 25.65
CA GLU A 411 0.59 11.94 25.84
C GLU A 411 0.44 13.42 25.42
N ARG A 412 1.40 14.30 25.76
CA ARG A 412 1.37 15.72 25.39
C ARG A 412 1.40 15.94 23.87
N PHE A 413 2.18 15.15 23.14
CA PHE A 413 2.30 15.31 21.68
C PHE A 413 1.18 14.65 20.90
N GLN A 414 0.45 13.69 21.49
CA GLN A 414 -0.59 12.94 20.81
C GLN A 414 -1.66 13.85 20.19
N GLU A 415 -2.20 14.79 20.97
CA GLU A 415 -3.22 15.73 20.47
C GLU A 415 -2.61 16.84 19.59
N SER A 416 -1.40 17.31 19.91
CA SER A 416 -0.72 18.35 19.12
C SER A 416 -0.41 17.90 17.69
N LEU A 417 0.14 16.69 17.52
CA LEU A 417 0.46 16.14 16.19
C LEU A 417 -0.81 15.84 15.37
N ARG A 418 -1.82 15.26 16.02
CA ARG A 418 -3.10 14.95 15.37
C ARG A 418 -3.85 16.20 14.93
N SER A 419 -4.00 17.18 15.83
CA SER A 419 -4.65 18.45 15.52
C SER A 419 -3.88 19.26 14.49
N SER A 420 -2.55 19.13 14.44
CA SER A 420 -1.71 19.77 13.43
C SER A 420 -1.70 19.03 12.09
N GLN A 421 -2.27 17.81 12.00
CA GLN A 421 -2.20 16.92 10.84
C GLN A 421 -0.75 16.65 10.38
N VAL A 422 0.14 16.43 11.34
CA VAL A 422 1.56 16.11 11.14
C VAL A 422 1.78 14.63 11.41
N ARG A 423 2.48 13.95 10.49
CA ARG A 423 2.88 12.55 10.69
C ARG A 423 4.24 12.48 11.36
N LEU A 424 4.37 11.68 12.40
CA LEU A 424 5.64 11.37 13.04
C LEU A 424 6.14 10.01 12.54
N GLN A 425 7.31 9.97 11.91
CA GLN A 425 8.06 8.76 11.61
C GLN A 425 9.21 8.64 12.62
N SER A 426 9.55 7.42 13.01
CA SER A 426 10.68 7.19 13.92
C SER A 426 11.73 6.29 13.26
N LEU A 427 12.98 6.69 13.38
CA LEU A 427 14.15 5.91 13.02
C LEU A 427 15.00 5.73 14.28
N VAL A 428 15.04 4.52 14.80
CA VAL A 428 15.76 4.21 16.04
C VAL A 428 17.19 3.82 15.69
N TYR A 429 18.13 4.72 15.97
CA TYR A 429 19.56 4.54 15.70
C TYR A 429 20.45 5.54 16.48
N PRO A 430 21.42 5.06 17.29
CA PRO A 430 21.55 3.69 17.78
C PRO A 430 20.46 3.36 18.81
N SER A 431 19.98 2.12 18.87
CA SER A 431 18.95 1.71 19.82
C SER A 431 19.41 1.82 21.27
N SER A 432 18.50 2.26 22.16
CA SER A 432 18.68 2.16 23.61
C SER A 432 18.72 0.68 24.04
N GLU A 433 19.47 0.38 25.09
CA GLU A 433 19.47 -0.94 25.74
C GLU A 433 18.10 -1.27 26.38
N THR A 434 17.34 -0.22 26.74
CA THR A 434 16.02 -0.32 27.37
C THR A 434 15.02 0.58 26.64
N PRO A 435 14.51 0.16 25.47
CA PRO A 435 13.54 0.96 24.72
C PRO A 435 12.18 1.00 25.43
N SER A 436 11.60 2.19 25.56
CA SER A 436 10.22 2.36 26.00
C SER A 436 9.23 2.18 24.84
N ALA A 437 8.04 1.64 25.08
CA ALA A 437 7.01 1.46 24.04
C ALA A 437 6.24 2.76 23.69
N HIS A 438 6.51 3.87 24.40
CA HIS A 438 5.71 5.10 24.30
C HIS A 438 5.94 5.87 23.00
N LEU A 439 7.14 5.77 22.41
CA LEU A 439 7.44 6.37 21.11
C LEU A 439 6.66 5.66 20.00
N ASP A 440 6.65 4.33 19.99
CA ASP A 440 5.94 3.55 18.97
C ASP A 440 4.44 3.83 19.01
N ALA A 441 3.86 3.89 20.21
CA ALA A 441 2.45 4.26 20.39
C ALA A 441 2.14 5.66 19.82
N LEU A 442 3.00 6.66 20.04
CA LEU A 442 2.83 8.01 19.50
C LEU A 442 2.94 8.02 17.96
N VAL A 443 3.94 7.32 17.43
CA VAL A 443 4.18 7.20 15.99
C VAL A 443 2.98 6.57 15.29
N GLU A 444 2.49 5.43 15.80
CA GLU A 444 1.29 4.76 15.29
C GLU A 444 0.05 5.66 15.36
N HIS A 445 -0.09 6.46 16.43
CA HIS A 445 -1.21 7.39 16.59
C HIS A 445 -1.30 8.47 15.49
N THR A 446 -0.19 8.74 14.82
CA THR A 446 -0.13 9.66 13.67
C THR A 446 -0.22 8.97 12.31
N GLY A 447 -0.38 7.64 12.29
CA GLY A 447 -0.26 6.82 11.08
C GLY A 447 1.19 6.71 10.57
N GLY A 448 2.16 6.96 11.44
CA GLY A 448 3.58 6.78 11.18
C GLY A 448 4.04 5.35 11.41
N ARG A 449 5.33 5.11 11.20
CA ARG A 449 6.00 3.84 11.42
C ARG A 449 7.34 4.08 12.12
N THR A 450 7.72 3.14 12.96
CA THR A 450 9.06 3.06 13.53
C THR A 450 9.89 2.07 12.73
N TRP A 451 11.15 2.43 12.46
CA TRP A 451 12.16 1.53 11.92
C TRP A 451 13.32 1.42 12.90
N HIS A 452 13.64 0.21 13.33
CA HIS A 452 14.80 -0.07 14.18
C HIS A 452 15.96 -0.49 13.30
N VAL A 453 17.05 0.26 13.36
CA VAL A 453 18.25 -0.05 12.58
C VAL A 453 19.11 -1.04 13.36
N HIS A 454 19.44 -2.16 12.72
CA HIS A 454 20.31 -3.16 13.31
C HIS A 454 21.77 -2.76 13.15
N GLU A 455 22.47 -2.62 14.27
CA GLU A 455 23.91 -2.37 14.25
C GLU A 455 24.65 -3.68 13.98
N ALA A 456 25.26 -3.77 12.80
CA ALA A 456 26.23 -4.80 12.48
C ALA A 456 27.65 -4.25 12.68
N THR A 457 28.55 -5.06 13.22
CA THR A 457 29.96 -4.71 13.46
C THR A 457 30.88 -5.57 12.63
N VAL A 458 31.93 -4.97 12.06
CA VAL A 458 32.98 -5.69 11.33
C VAL A 458 34.18 -5.92 12.26
N GLY A 459 34.47 -7.20 12.57
CA GLY A 459 35.56 -7.62 13.44
C GLY A 459 35.39 -7.25 14.92
N ASP A 460 36.45 -7.42 15.72
CA ASP A 460 36.44 -7.19 17.17
C ASP A 460 36.49 -5.69 17.57
N ASP A 461 36.75 -4.78 16.62
CA ASP A 461 37.09 -3.37 16.87
C ASP A 461 35.89 -2.38 16.82
N GLN A 462 34.65 -2.86 16.94
CA GLN A 462 33.42 -2.01 16.94
C GLN A 462 33.29 -1.04 15.75
N ARG A 463 33.89 -1.34 14.59
CA ARG A 463 33.64 -0.57 13.36
C ARG A 463 32.25 -0.88 12.85
N GLY A 464 31.46 0.17 12.58
CA GLY A 464 30.11 0.00 12.05
C GLY A 464 30.15 -0.59 10.64
N SER A 465 29.30 -1.58 10.36
CA SER A 465 29.20 -2.27 9.06
C SER A 465 28.52 -1.42 7.98
N VAL A 466 28.92 -1.63 6.72
CA VAL A 466 28.21 -1.11 5.53
C VAL A 466 26.74 -1.58 5.48
N ALA A 467 26.43 -2.76 6.03
CA ALA A 467 25.05 -3.23 6.13
C ALA A 467 24.18 -2.30 6.99
N THR A 468 24.75 -1.71 8.04
CA THR A 468 24.08 -0.70 8.89
C THR A 468 23.82 0.59 8.08
N GLN A 469 24.80 1.02 7.29
CA GLN A 469 24.65 2.18 6.42
C GLN A 469 23.57 1.98 5.35
N ALA A 470 23.52 0.80 4.73
CA ALA A 470 22.50 0.45 3.73
C ALA A 470 21.10 0.41 4.35
N GLU A 471 20.97 -0.17 5.55
CA GLU A 471 19.69 -0.19 6.28
C GLU A 471 19.20 1.21 6.64
N LEU A 472 20.11 2.13 7.01
CA LEU A 472 19.77 3.54 7.20
C LEU A 472 19.22 4.15 5.90
N TYR A 473 19.86 3.92 4.76
CA TYR A 473 19.38 4.44 3.47
C TYR A 473 17.97 3.94 3.13
N GLU A 474 17.72 2.65 3.34
CA GLU A 474 16.41 2.04 3.13
C GLU A 474 15.35 2.59 4.08
N ALA A 475 15.71 2.79 5.35
CA ALA A 475 14.79 3.29 6.34
C ALA A 475 14.35 4.73 6.01
N PHE A 476 15.27 5.60 5.59
CA PHE A 476 14.92 6.95 5.11
C PHE A 476 13.95 6.89 3.92
N TYR A 477 14.27 6.09 2.90
CA TYR A 477 13.41 5.92 1.72
C TYR A 477 12.01 5.39 2.11
N SER A 478 11.98 4.31 2.88
CA SER A 478 10.75 3.62 3.28
C SER A 478 9.85 4.49 4.16
N LEU A 479 10.42 5.24 5.11
CA LEU A 479 9.66 6.08 6.04
C LEU A 479 9.14 7.37 5.38
N LEU A 480 9.88 7.94 4.41
CA LEU A 480 9.59 9.27 3.87
C LEU A 480 8.96 9.28 2.47
N LEU A 481 9.20 8.28 1.62
CA LEU A 481 8.76 8.29 0.22
C LEU A 481 7.66 7.27 -0.08
N ARG A 482 7.55 6.19 0.71
CA ARG A 482 6.52 5.18 0.45
C ARG A 482 5.10 5.67 0.72
N GLY A 483 4.24 5.42 -0.25
CA GLY A 483 2.79 5.54 -0.16
C GLY A 483 2.17 6.81 -0.71
N TYR A 484 2.96 7.69 -1.34
CA TYR A 484 2.45 8.78 -2.16
C TYR A 484 1.98 8.28 -3.54
N SER A 485 1.16 9.04 -4.26
CA SER A 485 0.64 8.61 -5.57
C SER A 485 1.72 8.49 -6.65
N TRP A 486 2.87 9.13 -6.44
CA TRP A 486 4.03 9.12 -7.34
C TRP A 486 5.10 8.11 -6.93
N ASP A 487 4.87 7.35 -5.84
CA ASP A 487 5.73 6.26 -5.38
C ASP A 487 5.76 5.07 -6.38
N ASP A 488 4.82 5.04 -7.34
CA ASP A 488 4.69 3.99 -8.34
C ASP A 488 5.81 3.99 -9.43
N THR A 489 6.78 4.90 -9.38
CA THR A 489 7.88 4.92 -10.38
C THR A 489 9.15 4.17 -9.97
N ASP A 490 9.33 3.76 -8.71
CA ASP A 490 10.55 3.05 -8.26
C ASP A 490 10.30 2.20 -6.99
N ASN A 491 9.11 1.57 -6.85
CA ASN A 491 8.83 0.68 -5.73
C ASN A 491 9.63 -0.63 -5.85
N TYR A 492 10.83 -0.67 -5.24
CA TYR A 492 11.64 -1.89 -5.17
C TYR A 492 11.30 -2.70 -3.91
N VAL A 493 11.13 -4.00 -4.11
CA VAL A 493 11.13 -5.00 -3.03
C VAL A 493 12.54 -5.56 -2.97
N MET A 494 13.17 -5.51 -1.80
CA MET A 494 14.43 -6.20 -1.60
C MET A 494 14.18 -7.70 -1.72
N VAL A 495 14.82 -8.33 -2.70
CA VAL A 495 14.71 -9.77 -2.97
C VAL A 495 15.86 -10.56 -2.36
N ASP A 496 17.04 -9.94 -2.17
CA ASP A 496 18.20 -10.54 -1.50
C ASP A 496 19.09 -9.46 -0.88
N LYS A 497 19.80 -9.78 0.21
CA LYS A 497 20.81 -8.92 0.88
C LYS A 497 21.93 -9.80 1.41
N ARG A 498 23.17 -9.46 1.06
CA ARG A 498 24.37 -10.19 1.51
C ARG A 498 25.51 -9.22 1.81
N GLU A 499 26.29 -9.58 2.83
CA GLU A 499 27.50 -8.86 3.25
C GLU A 499 28.72 -9.77 3.05
N PHE A 500 29.86 -9.18 2.70
CA PHE A 500 31.10 -9.92 2.40
C PHE A 500 32.28 -9.27 3.13
N GLY A 501 33.14 -10.10 3.72
CA GLY A 501 34.35 -9.68 4.40
C GLY A 501 35.62 -10.07 3.65
N GLU A 502 36.77 -9.91 4.30
CA GLU A 502 38.08 -10.21 3.74
C GLU A 502 38.27 -11.71 3.40
N ALA A 503 37.58 -12.62 4.12
CA ALA A 503 37.70 -14.06 3.93
C ALA A 503 37.07 -14.54 2.61
N GLU A 504 35.91 -13.99 2.24
CA GLU A 504 35.26 -14.29 0.96
C GLU A 504 36.05 -13.72 -0.24
N GLN A 505 36.74 -12.60 -0.04
CA GLN A 505 37.57 -11.95 -1.08
C GLN A 505 38.82 -12.74 -1.46
N ALA A 506 39.36 -13.56 -0.54
CA ALA A 506 40.57 -14.35 -0.78
C ALA A 506 40.34 -15.59 -1.68
N SER A 507 39.09 -15.89 -2.05
CA SER A 507 38.67 -17.16 -2.65
C SER A 507 38.39 -17.09 -4.17
N GLY A 508 38.61 -15.94 -4.82
CA GLY A 508 38.31 -15.70 -6.23
C GLY A 508 37.00 -14.92 -6.46
N PRO A 509 36.44 -14.89 -7.69
CA PRO A 509 35.18 -14.23 -7.98
C PRO A 509 34.07 -14.70 -7.05
N LEU A 510 33.42 -13.75 -6.39
CA LEU A 510 32.25 -14.03 -5.56
C LEU A 510 31.02 -14.18 -6.46
N VAL A 511 30.29 -15.29 -6.33
CA VAL A 511 29.09 -15.58 -7.14
C VAL A 511 27.84 -15.56 -6.25
N LEU A 512 26.87 -14.72 -6.60
CA LEU A 512 25.63 -14.53 -5.84
C LEU A 512 24.42 -14.95 -6.66
N ASN A 513 23.73 -15.97 -6.18
CA ASN A 513 22.50 -16.47 -6.82
C ASN A 513 21.27 -16.01 -6.06
N PHE A 514 20.25 -15.53 -6.78
CA PHE A 514 18.98 -15.06 -6.22
C PHE A 514 17.81 -15.40 -7.14
N ASP A 515 16.62 -15.57 -6.56
CA ASP A 515 15.38 -15.82 -7.30
C ASP A 515 14.70 -14.49 -7.67
N ILE A 516 14.17 -14.41 -8.90
CA ILE A 516 13.32 -13.30 -9.35
C ILE A 516 11.91 -13.85 -9.60
N ASP A 517 10.92 -13.34 -8.87
CA ASP A 517 9.53 -13.70 -9.07
C ASP A 517 8.96 -13.01 -10.32
N HIS A 518 8.28 -13.78 -11.17
CA HIS A 518 7.59 -13.30 -12.38
C HIS A 518 6.56 -12.19 -12.19
N SER A 519 6.06 -12.03 -10.97
CA SER A 519 5.10 -11.01 -10.59
C SER A 519 5.74 -9.70 -10.14
N LEU A 520 7.05 -9.69 -9.87
CA LEU A 520 7.83 -8.50 -9.53
C LEU A 520 8.22 -7.80 -10.85
N ALA A 521 7.95 -6.49 -10.92
CA ALA A 521 7.88 -5.70 -12.15
C ALA A 521 9.12 -5.77 -13.09
N ARG A 522 8.95 -5.22 -14.29
CA ARG A 522 9.85 -5.17 -15.46
C ARG A 522 11.28 -4.62 -15.23
N GLN A 523 11.73 -4.34 -14.01
CA GLN A 523 13.06 -3.81 -13.78
C GLN A 523 13.65 -4.36 -12.46
N LEU A 524 14.84 -4.96 -12.54
CA LEU A 524 15.63 -5.35 -11.37
C LEU A 524 16.62 -4.23 -11.03
N LEU A 525 16.61 -3.79 -9.78
CA LEU A 525 17.59 -2.87 -9.21
C LEU A 525 18.55 -3.65 -8.32
N VAL A 526 19.84 -3.68 -8.68
CA VAL A 526 20.89 -4.17 -7.79
C VAL A 526 21.62 -2.95 -7.22
N VAL A 527 21.96 -2.98 -5.94
CA VAL A 527 22.79 -1.93 -5.31
C VAL A 527 23.90 -2.61 -4.54
N VAL A 528 25.14 -2.34 -4.92
CA VAL A 528 26.34 -2.81 -4.20
C VAL A 528 26.88 -1.62 -3.43
N VAL A 529 26.87 -1.69 -2.10
CA VAL A 529 27.42 -0.65 -1.22
C VAL A 529 28.74 -1.16 -0.64
N GLY A 530 29.75 -0.30 -0.57
CA GLY A 530 31.06 -0.66 -0.02
C GLY A 530 31.68 0.45 0.84
N TYR A 531 32.83 0.17 1.44
CA TYR A 531 33.66 1.18 2.09
C TYR A 531 34.52 1.89 1.05
N ASP A 532 34.75 3.20 1.25
CA ASP A 532 35.66 4.08 0.52
C ASP A 532 36.46 3.45 -0.64
N PHE A 533 35.80 3.34 -1.81
CA PHE A 533 36.43 2.79 -3.02
C PHE A 533 37.60 3.64 -3.53
N SER A 534 37.84 4.83 -2.97
CA SER A 534 38.97 5.69 -3.34
C SER A 534 40.28 5.30 -2.64
N LYS A 535 40.23 4.48 -1.59
CA LYS A 535 41.40 3.84 -0.98
C LYS A 535 41.67 2.50 -1.64
N ILE A 536 42.21 2.57 -2.85
CA ILE A 536 42.60 1.46 -3.75
C ILE A 536 43.53 0.43 -3.05
N SER A 537 44.10 0.76 -1.88
CA SER A 537 44.89 -0.18 -1.06
C SER A 537 44.09 -1.29 -0.39
N LEU A 538 42.77 -1.18 -0.29
CA LEU A 538 41.86 -2.27 0.08
C LEU A 538 41.25 -2.85 -1.21
N PRO A 539 40.90 -4.14 -1.29
CA PRO A 539 40.25 -4.71 -2.47
C PRO A 539 38.95 -3.95 -2.76
N SER A 540 38.95 -3.10 -3.78
CA SER A 540 37.82 -2.26 -4.18
C SER A 540 37.22 -2.85 -5.43
N VAL A 541 35.92 -3.14 -5.45
CA VAL A 541 35.24 -3.69 -6.64
C VAL A 541 35.36 -2.71 -7.80
N PRO A 542 36.18 -2.98 -8.84
CA PRO A 542 36.28 -2.10 -9.99
C PRO A 542 34.98 -2.18 -10.80
N GLN A 543 34.70 -1.15 -11.60
CA GLN A 543 33.51 -1.15 -12.44
C GLN A 543 33.50 -2.35 -13.40
N GLU A 544 34.64 -2.77 -13.95
CA GLU A 544 34.70 -3.96 -14.81
C GLU A 544 34.59 -5.28 -14.03
N GLY A 545 34.66 -5.25 -12.70
CA GLY A 545 34.63 -6.44 -11.84
C GLY A 545 33.22 -7.00 -11.62
N LEU A 546 32.17 -6.28 -12.05
CA LEU A 546 30.78 -6.65 -11.81
C LEU A 546 30.12 -7.19 -13.09
N GLU A 547 29.68 -8.44 -13.08
CA GLU A 547 28.95 -9.07 -14.20
C GLU A 547 27.70 -9.77 -13.69
N LEU A 548 26.52 -9.46 -14.25
CA LEU A 548 25.31 -10.25 -14.01
C LEU A 548 25.13 -11.27 -15.13
N ILE A 549 24.90 -12.53 -14.75
CA ILE A 549 24.59 -13.63 -15.65
C ILE A 549 23.13 -14.05 -15.45
N ALA A 550 22.41 -14.15 -16.56
CA ALA A 550 21.04 -14.61 -16.60
C ALA A 550 20.95 -16.15 -16.69
N PRO A 551 19.81 -16.77 -16.31
CA PRO A 551 19.56 -18.18 -16.54
C PRO A 551 19.69 -18.57 -18.03
N PRO A 552 20.12 -19.81 -18.34
CA PRO A 552 20.13 -20.34 -19.70
C PRO A 552 18.75 -20.24 -20.36
N GLY A 553 18.70 -19.73 -21.59
CA GLY A 553 17.45 -19.50 -22.34
C GLY A 553 16.93 -18.06 -22.32
N SER A 554 17.59 -17.17 -21.58
CA SER A 554 17.29 -15.73 -21.58
C SER A 554 17.72 -15.06 -22.90
N PRO A 555 17.01 -14.00 -23.37
CA PRO A 555 17.36 -13.29 -24.61
C PRO A 555 18.77 -12.68 -24.59
N GLN A 556 19.19 -12.22 -23.40
CA GLN A 556 20.53 -11.75 -23.09
C GLN A 556 21.11 -12.61 -21.97
N GLN A 557 22.29 -13.18 -22.18
CA GLN A 557 22.90 -14.11 -21.22
C GLN A 557 23.81 -13.42 -20.19
N SER A 558 24.35 -12.24 -20.48
CA SER A 558 25.13 -11.47 -19.52
C SER A 558 24.97 -9.96 -19.69
N TYR A 559 25.15 -9.23 -18.59
CA TYR A 559 25.10 -7.77 -18.49
C TYR A 559 26.43 -7.26 -17.93
N ARG A 560 27.05 -6.29 -18.62
CA ARG A 560 28.41 -5.76 -18.34
C ARG A 560 28.38 -4.26 -18.08
N TYR A 561 29.55 -3.67 -17.79
CA TYR A 561 29.65 -2.27 -17.36
C TYR A 561 29.15 -1.19 -18.32
N SER A 562 28.98 -1.51 -19.60
CA SER A 562 28.29 -0.66 -20.56
C SER A 562 26.78 -0.57 -20.31
N ASP A 563 26.22 -1.54 -19.61
CA ASP A 563 24.77 -1.74 -19.44
C ASP A 563 24.26 -1.16 -18.10
N TYR A 564 25.15 -0.57 -17.29
CA TYR A 564 24.81 0.01 -16.00
C TYR A 564 25.46 1.38 -15.74
N VAL A 565 24.82 2.18 -14.89
CA VAL A 565 25.25 3.54 -14.55
C VAL A 565 26.07 3.50 -13.27
N PHE A 566 27.35 3.85 -13.37
CA PHE A 566 28.14 4.14 -12.18
C PHE A 566 27.69 5.47 -11.59
N ASN A 567 27.06 5.43 -10.41
CA ASN A 567 26.65 6.63 -9.71
C ASN A 567 27.84 7.15 -8.90
N PHE A 568 28.63 8.02 -9.54
CA PHE A 568 29.81 8.64 -8.93
C PHE A 568 29.42 9.82 -8.05
N ASP A 569 28.78 9.54 -6.91
CA ASP A 569 28.78 10.49 -5.80
C ASP A 569 29.71 9.94 -4.72
N TYR A 570 30.91 10.54 -4.65
CA TYR A 570 32.06 10.13 -3.81
C TYR A 570 31.73 9.96 -2.31
N GLU A 571 30.54 10.36 -1.87
CA GLU A 571 30.09 10.34 -0.48
C GLU A 571 29.29 9.09 -0.07
N PHE A 572 28.69 8.36 -1.02
CA PHE A 572 27.75 7.25 -0.70
C PHE A 572 28.25 5.85 -1.04
N TRP A 573 29.37 5.75 -1.77
CA TRP A 573 30.11 4.52 -2.13
C TRP A 573 29.21 3.35 -2.53
N SER A 574 28.53 3.49 -3.67
CA SER A 574 27.70 2.41 -4.20
C SER A 574 27.71 2.31 -5.72
N TYR A 575 27.62 1.09 -6.24
CA TYR A 575 27.25 0.80 -7.62
C TYR A 575 25.75 0.49 -7.69
N THR A 576 25.07 0.99 -8.72
CA THR A 576 23.63 0.73 -8.93
C THR A 576 23.41 0.17 -10.33
N PHE A 577 22.70 -0.94 -10.41
CA PHE A 577 22.40 -1.66 -11.64
C PHE A 577 20.91 -1.60 -11.87
N ARG A 578 20.47 -1.07 -13.02
CA ARG A 578 19.07 -1.09 -13.45
C ARG A 578 18.95 -1.99 -14.65
N ILE A 579 18.20 -3.07 -14.52
CA ILE A 579 18.14 -4.14 -15.52
C ILE A 579 16.70 -4.27 -15.95
N ASN A 580 16.42 -3.85 -17.17
CA ASN A 580 15.07 -3.90 -17.73
C ASN A 580 14.74 -5.31 -18.20
N ASP A 581 13.49 -5.69 -18.00
CA ASP A 581 12.90 -7.00 -18.28
C ASP A 581 13.80 -8.14 -17.81
N PRO A 582 14.14 -8.18 -16.50
CA PRO A 582 15.05 -9.18 -15.97
C PRO A 582 14.48 -10.57 -16.24
N PRO A 583 15.29 -11.53 -16.71
CA PRO A 583 14.81 -12.85 -17.06
C PRO A 583 14.23 -13.56 -15.85
N VAL A 584 13.03 -14.09 -16.05
CA VAL A 584 12.17 -14.63 -15.01
C VAL A 584 12.21 -16.15 -15.05
N ARG A 585 12.17 -16.78 -13.88
CA ARG A 585 12.14 -18.24 -13.76
C ARG A 585 10.90 -18.85 -14.44
N HIS A 586 11.13 -19.75 -15.39
CA HIS A 586 10.19 -20.85 -15.68
C HIS A 586 10.84 -22.12 -15.13
N PHE A 587 10.20 -22.74 -14.12
CA PHE A 587 10.68 -24.00 -13.56
C PHE A 587 10.93 -25.05 -14.67
N PRO A 588 11.99 -25.90 -14.62
CA PRO A 588 13.01 -26.05 -13.58
C PRO A 588 14.45 -26.06 -14.12
N TYR A 589 15.07 -24.91 -14.46
CA TYR A 589 16.53 -24.86 -14.71
C TYR A 589 17.16 -23.51 -14.27
N VAL A 590 18.27 -23.61 -13.51
CA VAL A 590 19.33 -22.62 -13.12
C VAL A 590 18.92 -21.19 -12.70
N LEU A 591 19.49 -20.69 -11.59
CA LEU A 591 19.24 -19.35 -11.04
C LEU A 591 20.08 -18.24 -11.74
N PRO A 592 19.61 -16.98 -11.78
CA PRO A 592 20.46 -15.82 -12.08
C PRO A 592 21.64 -15.71 -11.10
N SER A 593 22.78 -15.18 -11.57
CA SER A 593 24.02 -15.08 -10.79
C SER A 593 24.72 -13.73 -10.98
N ILE A 594 25.12 -13.03 -9.92
CA ILE A 594 26.05 -11.89 -9.99
C ILE A 594 27.46 -12.37 -9.67
N PHE A 595 28.42 -12.04 -10.53
CA PHE A 595 29.85 -12.22 -10.32
C PHE A 595 30.46 -10.90 -9.89
N VAL A 596 31.20 -10.94 -8.77
CA VAL A 596 31.95 -9.80 -8.23
C VAL A 596 33.43 -10.19 -8.18
N ASN A 597 34.22 -9.60 -9.05
CA ASN A 597 35.68 -9.62 -9.02
C ASN A 597 36.15 -8.38 -8.27
N PHE A 598 37.07 -8.56 -7.32
CA PHE A 598 37.67 -7.52 -6.48
C PHE A 598 39.03 -7.07 -7.00
#